data_AF-A0A7K4DTB6-F1
#
_entry.id   AF-A0A7K4DTB6-F1
#
_cell.length_a   1.000
_cell.length_b   1.000
_cell.length_c   1.000
_cell.angle_alpha   90.00
_cell.angle_beta   90.00
_cell.angle_gamma   90.00
#
_symmetry.space_group_name_H-M   'P 1'
#
loop_
_entity.id
_entity.type
_entity.pdbx_description
1 polymer ?
#
loop_
_entity_poly.entity_id
_entity_poly.type
_entity_poly.pdbx_seq_one_letter_code
_entity_poly.pdbx_strand_id
1 'polypeptide(L)'
;GTLINESISTSAGSEHGQLLRPKEIRRMVKEIGRIPAERNTQYKILKKFDNDNELEEELDKVTDASKFGSYVELIKINKFKYSNPRRE
;
A
#
# COMPACT_ATOMS: atom_id res chain seq x y z
N GLY A 1 -0.05 -11.93 8.31
CA GLY A 1 0.62 -10.62 8.18
C GLY A 1 -0.42 -9.61 7.78
N THR A 2 -0.30 -8.36 8.19
CA THR A 2 -1.25 -7.30 7.83
C THR A 2 -0.83 -6.69 6.49
N LEU A 3 -1.76 -6.56 5.55
CA LEU A 3 -1.52 -5.85 4.30
C LEU A 3 -1.64 -4.34 4.55
N ILE A 4 -0.74 -3.57 3.92
CA ILE A 4 -0.74 -2.11 4.02
C ILE A 4 -1.75 -1.49 3.06
N ASN A 5 -1.82 -2.01 1.83
CA ASN A 5 -2.68 -1.48 0.78
C ASN A 5 -3.23 -2.62 -0.09
N GLU A 6 -4.55 -2.67 -0.24
CA GLU A 6 -5.25 -3.64 -1.08
C GLU A 6 -5.72 -3.05 -2.42
N SER A 7 -4.99 -2.05 -2.94
CA SER A 7 -5.33 -1.36 -4.19
C SER A 7 -5.51 -2.27 -5.39
N ILE A 8 -4.78 -3.38 -5.49
CA ILE A 8 -4.93 -4.37 -6.57
C ILE A 8 -6.32 -5.02 -6.50
N SER A 9 -6.77 -5.39 -5.30
CA SER A 9 -8.10 -5.97 -5.09
C SER A 9 -9.19 -4.97 -5.44
N THR A 10 -9.08 -3.72 -4.98
CA THR A 10 -10.02 -2.63 -5.32
C THR A 10 -10.05 -2.38 -6.83
N SER A 11 -8.87 -2.32 -7.44
CA SER A 11 -8.69 -2.16 -8.88
C SER A 11 -9.22 -3.34 -9.68
N ALA A 12 -9.32 -4.53 -9.10
CA ALA A 12 -9.92 -5.69 -9.74
C ALA A 12 -11.45 -5.78 -9.53
N GLY A 13 -12.04 -4.84 -8.78
CA GLY A 13 -13.48 -4.74 -8.56
C GLY A 13 -13.95 -5.14 -7.16
N SER A 14 -13.03 -5.32 -6.20
CA SER A 14 -13.41 -5.56 -4.79
C SER A 14 -14.02 -4.31 -4.15
N GLU A 15 -15.12 -4.50 -3.41
CA GLU A 15 -15.81 -3.43 -2.68
C GLU A 15 -15.12 -3.06 -1.34
N HIS A 16 -14.16 -3.86 -0.88
CA HIS A 16 -13.61 -3.78 0.48
C HIS A 16 -12.08 -3.60 0.52
N GLY A 17 -11.54 -2.70 -0.29
CA GLY A 17 -10.12 -2.35 -0.21
C GLY A 17 -9.77 -1.59 1.07
N GLN A 18 -8.74 -2.06 1.78
CA GLN A 18 -8.20 -1.38 2.96
C GLN A 18 -6.86 -0.71 2.67
N LEU A 19 -6.66 0.47 3.25
CA LEU A 19 -5.37 1.17 3.32
C LEU A 19 -5.07 1.43 4.79
N LEU A 20 -4.10 0.71 5.33
CA LEU A 20 -3.57 0.95 6.66
C LEU A 20 -2.26 1.73 6.53
N ARG A 21 -2.23 2.96 7.05
CA ARG A 21 -1.09 3.85 6.82
C ARG A 21 0.12 3.42 7.66
N PRO A 22 1.36 3.55 7.15
CA PRO A 22 2.57 3.24 7.91
C PRO A 22 2.61 3.92 9.29
N LYS A 23 2.20 5.19 9.40
CA LYS A 23 2.11 5.93 10.67
C LYS A 23 1.15 5.28 11.67
N GLU A 24 0.05 4.70 11.22
CA GLU A 24 -0.92 4.02 12.08
C GLU A 24 -0.33 2.72 12.64
N ILE A 25 0.38 1.96 11.80
CA ILE A 25 1.09 0.75 12.23
C ILE A 25 2.13 1.11 13.30
N ARG A 26 2.95 2.13 13.03
CA ARG A 26 3.96 2.60 13.99
C ARG A 26 3.33 3.06 15.31
N ARG A 27 2.23 3.83 15.24
CA ARG A 27 1.47 4.27 16.42
C ARG A 27 0.98 3.08 17.24
N MET A 28 0.30 2.12 16.62
CA MET A 28 -0.22 0.93 17.31
C MET A 28 0.90 0.12 17.98
N VAL A 29 2.06 -0.01 17.33
CA VAL A 29 3.22 -0.71 17.90
C VAL A 29 3.78 0.05 19.11
N LYS A 30 3.86 1.38 19.05
CA LYS A 30 4.28 2.22 20.19
C LYS A 30 3.27 2.17 21.35
N GLU A 31 1.97 2.17 21.06
CA GLU A 31 0.88 2.09 22.06
C GLU A 31 0.96 0.82 22.92
N ILE A 32 1.46 -0.29 22.36
CA ILE A 32 1.69 -1.55 23.10
C ILE A 32 3.09 -1.63 23.75
N GLY A 33 3.84 -0.53 23.80
CA GLY A 33 5.15 -0.43 24.43
C GLY A 33 6.29 -1.11 23.65
N ARG A 34 6.16 -1.22 22.32
CA ARG A 34 7.19 -1.81 21.44
C ARG A 34 7.81 -0.76 20.52
N ILE A 35 8.99 -1.06 20.00
CA ILE A 35 9.71 -0.19 19.05
C ILE A 35 9.42 -0.70 17.63
N PRO A 36 8.77 0.08 16.76
CA PRO A 36 8.56 -0.29 15.37
C PRO A 36 9.89 -0.42 14.62
N ALA A 37 9.98 -1.40 13.72
CA ALA A 37 11.15 -1.60 12.87
C ALA A 37 10.75 -2.11 11.48
N GLU A 38 11.36 -1.54 10.45
CA GLU A 38 11.28 -2.00 9.07
C GLU A 38 12.32 -3.09 8.84
N ARG A 39 11.94 -4.14 8.10
CA ARG A 39 12.80 -5.28 7.82
C ARG A 39 12.64 -5.75 6.39
N ASN A 40 13.66 -6.43 5.87
CA ASN A 40 13.56 -7.13 4.59
C ASN A 40 12.93 -8.54 4.75
N THR A 41 12.84 -9.27 3.64
CA THR A 41 12.31 -10.65 3.59
C THR A 41 13.17 -11.65 4.36
N GLN A 42 14.46 -11.38 4.56
CA GLN A 42 15.37 -12.15 5.41
C GLN A 42 15.34 -11.70 6.88
N TYR A 43 14.38 -10.86 7.28
CA TYR A 43 14.21 -10.32 8.63
C TYR A 43 15.37 -9.46 9.14
N LYS A 44 16.27 -9.01 8.25
CA LYS A 44 17.30 -8.02 8.62
C LYS A 44 16.62 -6.66 8.80
N ILE A 45 16.92 -5.99 9.91
CA ILE A 45 16.39 -4.66 10.21
C ILE A 45 17.02 -3.64 9.26
N LEU A 46 16.18 -2.89 8.57
CA LEU A 46 16.56 -1.79 7.69
C LEU A 46 16.50 -0.45 8.42
N LYS A 47 15.46 -0.24 9.24
CA LYS A 47 15.21 1.00 9.97
C LYS A 47 14.51 0.73 11.29
N LYS A 48 14.90 1.47 12.33
CA LYS A 48 14.20 1.49 13.63
C LYS A 48 13.52 2.84 13.81
N PHE A 49 12.36 2.84 14.45
CA PHE A 49 11.55 4.03 14.71
C PHE A 49 11.46 4.26 16.23
N ASP A 50 12.61 4.51 16.85
CA ASP A 50 12.75 4.72 18.30
C ASP A 50 12.47 6.17 18.73
N ASN A 51 12.72 7.14 17.85
CA ASN A 51 12.53 8.56 18.11
C ASN A 51 11.22 9.11 17.50
N ASP A 52 10.75 10.25 18.00
CA ASP A 52 9.51 10.89 17.54
C ASP A 52 9.67 11.78 16.29
N ASN A 53 10.91 12.03 15.85
CA ASN A 53 11.20 12.69 14.59
C ASN A 53 11.09 11.71 13.40
N GLU A 54 9.90 11.15 13.22
CA GLU A 54 9.60 10.26 12.11
C GLU A 54 9.29 11.07 10.85
N LEU A 55 9.98 10.74 9.75
CA LEU A 55 9.62 11.24 8.43
C LEU A 55 8.31 10.58 7.98
N GLU A 56 7.35 11.39 7.57
CA GLU A 56 6.11 10.89 6.96
C GLU A 56 6.41 10.20 5.64
N GLU A 57 5.86 9.00 5.49
CA GLU A 57 5.99 8.23 4.26
C GLU A 57 4.98 8.69 3.20
N GLU A 58 5.23 8.32 1.95
CA GLU A 58 4.37 8.73 0.83
C GLU A 58 2.92 8.27 1.02
N LEU A 59 2.71 7.07 1.57
CA LEU A 59 1.39 6.53 1.87
C LEU A 59 0.68 7.25 3.04
N ASP A 60 1.43 7.86 3.96
CA ASP A 60 0.84 8.62 5.07
C ASP A 60 0.14 9.89 4.56
N LYS A 61 0.65 10.45 3.45
CA LYS A 61 0.18 11.69 2.81
C LYS A 61 -1.01 11.49 1.87
N VAL A 62 -1.40 10.24 1.60
CA VAL A 62 -2.52 9.96 0.72
C VAL A 62 -3.82 10.27 1.45
N THR A 63 -4.56 11.26 0.94
CA THR A 63 -5.87 11.67 1.45
C THR A 63 -7.01 10.93 0.78
N ASP A 64 -6.90 10.70 -0.53
CA ASP A 64 -7.92 10.04 -1.34
C ASP A 64 -7.40 8.70 -1.88
N ALA A 65 -8.07 7.61 -1.47
CA ALA A 65 -7.76 6.26 -1.92
C ALA A 65 -8.14 6.02 -3.39
N SER A 66 -9.01 6.87 -3.97
CA SER A 66 -9.39 6.80 -5.40
C SER A 66 -8.18 7.00 -6.31
N LYS A 67 -7.09 7.61 -5.82
CA LYS A 67 -5.83 7.76 -6.53
C LYS A 67 -5.17 6.43 -6.93
N PHE A 68 -5.52 5.34 -6.25
CA PHE A 68 -5.00 4.00 -6.57
C PHE A 68 -5.75 3.34 -7.74
N GLY A 69 -6.77 3.99 -8.29
CA GLY A 69 -7.52 3.55 -9.46
C GLY A 69 -8.76 2.74 -9.10
N SER A 70 -9.65 2.63 -10.09
CA SER A 70 -10.85 1.80 -10.02
C SER A 70 -10.88 0.78 -11.16
N TYR A 71 -11.54 -0.36 -10.92
CA TYR A 71 -11.76 -1.37 -11.96
C TYR A 71 -12.38 -0.79 -13.23
N VAL A 72 -13.38 0.10 -13.06
CA VAL A 72 -14.11 0.73 -14.16
C VAL A 72 -13.21 1.61 -15.02
N GLU A 73 -12.27 2.32 -14.41
CA GLU A 73 -11.29 3.13 -15.16
C GLU A 73 -10.29 2.23 -15.87
N LEU A 74 -9.76 1.21 -15.20
CA LEU A 74 -8.75 0.30 -15.77
C LEU A 74 -9.24 -0.42 -17.01
N ILE A 75 -10.47 -0.94 -17.03
CA ILE A 75 -11.02 -1.63 -18.20
C ILE A 75 -11.26 -0.70 -19.41
N LYS A 76 -11.34 0.62 -19.18
CA LYS A 76 -11.48 1.63 -20.25
C LYS A 76 -10.12 2.06 -20.84
N ILE A 77 -9.01 1.73 -20.20
CA ILE A 77 -7.67 2.11 -20.65
C ILE A 77 -7.23 1.19 -21.81
N ASN A 78 -7.29 1.73 -23.03
CA ASN A 78 -6.83 1.01 -24.22
C ASN A 78 -5.30 0.80 -24.27
N LYS A 79 -4.52 1.57 -23.50
CA LYS A 79 -3.05 1.51 -23.48
C LYS A 79 -2.50 0.13 -23.09
N PHE A 80 -3.20 -0.58 -22.19
CA PHE A 80 -2.76 -1.87 -21.66
C PHE A 80 -3.64 -3.02 -22.15
N LYS A 81 -4.46 -2.79 -23.18
CA LYS A 81 -5.31 -3.81 -23.76
C LYS A 81 -4.45 -4.89 -24.40
N TYR A 82 -4.72 -6.14 -24.07
CA TYR A 82 -4.05 -7.27 -24.70
C TYR A 82 -4.26 -7.22 -26.22
N SER A 83 -3.15 -7.16 -26.96
CA SER A 83 -3.14 -7.36 -28.40
C SER A 83 -2.71 -8.79 -28.69
N ASN A 84 -3.53 -9.53 -29.44
CA ASN A 84 -3.20 -10.90 -29.80
C ASN A 84 -2.11 -10.89 -30.89
N PRO A 85 -0.90 -11.40 -30.61
CA PRO A 85 0.20 -11.39 -31.58
C PRO A 85 -0.04 -12.32 -32.78
N ARG A 86 -1.09 -13.15 -32.76
CA ARG A 86 -1.49 -14.01 -33.89
C ARG A 86 -2.59 -13.39 -34.77
N ARG A 87 -3.06 -12.19 -34.44
CA ARG A 87 -3.98 -11.41 -35.28
C ARG A 87 -3.18 -10.29 -35.96
N GLU A 88 -2.34 -10.68 -36.91
CA GLU A 88 -1.92 -9.86 -38.05
C GLU A 88 -2.00 -10.73 -39.31
#